data_AF-A0A0A2VQN4-F1
#
_entry.id   AF-A0A0A2VQN4-F1
#
_cell.length_a   1.000
_cell.length_b   1.000
_cell.length_c   1.000
_cell.angle_alpha   90.00
_cell.angle_beta   90.00
_cell.angle_gamma   90.00
#
_symmetry.space_group_name_H-M   'P 1'
#
loop_
_entity.id
_entity.type
_entity.pdbx_description
1 polymer ?
#
loop_
_entity_poly.entity_id
_entity_poly.type
_entity_poly.pdbx_seq_one_letter_code
_entity_poly.pdbx_strand_id
1 'polypeptide(L)'
;MLSYQSILVTALLAWAPAIASAAPAAAGLLGPAFAAPTRLAAEPSIRAAAANVTALLDELFRTGTSPWGSLHAANDTALSVQVLSIDDDDDGARIVDYHHSPGNLNVSAGSAARVDADTVYRTGSISKLFTAYALLVNQGRKWWDKPVSEILPELGGQREERGDGAQTRWGEVTVGALASQMGGVSAGYMASFPMFGAAAGLPPLKPDEIAKCSNDPSQPTCTREQFFRGYLKQHAVQAPYTTAIYSNAGYHLLGYVVEALTNLSFADALQRTVLDPLGLRHSGATVPAKKGSGVIPQGDSGWDLPMLGEDGKATAVRPRAMRETYYVRR
;
A
#
# COMPACT_ATOMS: atom_id res chain seq x y z
N MET A 1 -1.68 -31.11 81.87
CA MET A 1 -2.09 -29.69 81.99
C MET A 1 -2.15 -29.12 80.59
N LEU A 2 -3.36 -28.88 80.11
CA LEU A 2 -3.63 -28.26 78.82
C LEU A 2 -3.25 -26.79 78.89
N SER A 3 -2.40 -26.29 77.99
CA SER A 3 -2.18 -24.85 77.87
C SER A 3 -1.83 -24.44 76.42
N TYR A 4 -2.84 -23.92 75.73
CA TYR A 4 -2.77 -22.63 75.02
C TYR A 4 -1.70 -22.41 73.93
N GLN A 5 -1.19 -23.45 73.27
CA GLN A 5 -0.19 -23.28 72.20
C GLN A 5 -0.63 -23.79 70.81
N SER A 6 -1.84 -24.34 70.66
CA SER A 6 -2.25 -25.00 69.40
C SER A 6 -3.45 -24.38 68.67
N ILE A 7 -3.93 -23.21 69.10
CA ILE A 7 -5.09 -22.53 68.46
C ILE A 7 -4.66 -21.27 67.66
N LEU A 8 -3.41 -20.80 67.80
CA LEU A 8 -2.92 -19.60 67.10
C LEU A 8 -2.27 -19.86 65.74
N VAL A 9 -2.03 -21.11 65.34
CA VAL A 9 -1.36 -21.43 64.07
C VAL A 9 -2.36 -21.59 62.90
N THR A 10 -3.65 -21.81 63.17
CA THR A 10 -4.69 -21.95 62.13
C THR A 10 -5.45 -20.66 61.83
N ALA A 11 -5.24 -19.58 62.57
CA ALA A 11 -5.89 -18.28 62.32
C ALA A 11 -5.04 -17.29 61.50
N LEU A 12 -3.76 -17.60 61.23
CA LEU A 12 -2.82 -16.72 60.51
C LEU A 12 -2.69 -17.01 59.00
N LEU A 13 -3.40 -18.02 58.47
CA LEU A 13 -3.46 -18.31 57.03
C LEU A 13 -4.72 -17.78 56.34
N ALA A 14 -5.61 -17.08 57.06
CA ALA A 14 -6.81 -16.48 56.49
C ALA A 14 -6.63 -15.01 56.06
N TRP A 15 -5.45 -14.43 56.26
CA TRP A 15 -5.08 -13.09 55.78
C TRP A 15 -3.89 -13.20 54.81
N ALA A 16 -4.08 -13.96 53.72
CA ALA A 16 -3.32 -13.71 52.51
C ALA A 16 -3.76 -12.32 52.02
N PRO A 17 -2.84 -11.35 51.89
CA PRO A 17 -3.21 -10.07 51.33
C PRO A 17 -3.69 -10.33 49.91
N ALA A 18 -4.85 -9.76 49.57
CA ALA A 18 -5.25 -9.54 48.19
C ALA A 18 -4.23 -8.60 47.55
N ILE A 19 -3.06 -9.11 47.18
CA ILE A 19 -2.21 -8.51 46.16
C ILE A 19 -2.76 -9.05 44.85
N ALA A 20 -3.96 -8.56 44.51
CA ALA A 20 -4.38 -8.55 43.13
C ALA A 20 -3.30 -7.81 42.36
N SER A 21 -2.86 -8.42 41.27
CA SER A 21 -1.86 -7.94 40.34
C SER A 21 -2.05 -6.45 40.03
N ALA A 22 -1.30 -5.58 40.70
CA ALA A 22 -0.91 -4.34 40.09
C ALA A 22 0.02 -4.74 38.94
N ALA A 23 -0.52 -4.73 37.72
CA ALA A 23 0.29 -4.66 36.51
C ALA A 23 1.41 -3.63 36.75
N PRO A 24 2.64 -3.85 36.27
CA PRO A 24 3.70 -2.87 36.46
C PRO A 24 3.19 -1.55 35.89
N ALA A 25 2.90 -0.60 36.77
CA ALA A 25 2.56 0.75 36.39
C ALA A 25 3.71 1.21 35.50
N ALA A 26 3.41 1.37 34.21
CA ALA A 26 4.34 1.90 33.25
C ALA A 26 4.94 3.17 33.87
N ALA A 27 6.24 3.13 34.14
CA ALA A 27 6.98 4.29 34.60
C ALA A 27 6.98 5.30 33.44
N GLY A 28 5.92 6.11 33.35
CA GLY A 28 5.66 7.00 32.24
C GLY A 28 4.74 8.13 32.68
N LEU A 29 5.33 9.32 32.81
CA LEU A 29 4.70 10.62 33.11
C LEU A 29 3.86 10.71 34.39
N LEU A 30 4.36 11.50 35.35
CA LEU A 30 3.63 11.94 36.55
C LEU A 30 2.57 12.98 36.17
N GLY A 31 1.45 12.52 35.60
CA GLY A 31 0.25 13.32 35.31
C GLY A 31 -0.98 12.43 35.31
N PRO A 32 -2.21 12.99 35.33
CA PRO A 32 -3.42 12.19 35.17
C PRO A 32 -3.38 11.51 33.80
N ALA A 33 -3.08 10.21 33.81
CA ALA A 33 -3.27 9.36 32.66
C ALA A 33 -4.77 9.08 32.55
N PHE A 34 -5.46 9.85 31.73
CA PHE A 34 -6.80 9.46 31.30
C PHE A 34 -6.66 8.18 30.48
N ALA A 35 -7.47 7.17 30.79
CA ALA A 35 -7.56 5.99 29.94
C ALA A 35 -7.95 6.42 28.52
N ALA A 36 -7.45 5.69 27.52
CA ALA A 36 -7.91 5.88 26.15
C ALA A 36 -9.45 5.75 26.12
N PRO A 37 -10.17 6.69 25.47
CA PRO A 37 -11.61 6.62 25.42
C PRO A 37 -12.03 5.40 24.61
N THR A 38 -12.94 4.59 25.18
CA THR A 38 -13.50 3.41 24.52
C THR A 38 -14.96 3.65 24.13
N ARG A 39 -15.44 2.89 23.14
CA ARG A 39 -16.83 2.96 22.63
C ARG A 39 -17.16 4.34 22.05
N LEU A 40 -16.22 4.95 21.33
CA LEU A 40 -16.38 6.23 20.66
C LEU A 40 -17.57 6.23 19.69
N ALA A 41 -17.84 5.11 19.01
CA ALA A 41 -19.01 4.99 18.13
C ALA A 41 -20.35 5.13 18.89
N ALA A 42 -20.40 4.86 20.19
CA ALA A 42 -21.61 4.99 21.01
C ALA A 42 -21.78 6.40 21.60
N GLU A 43 -20.70 7.19 21.67
CA GLU A 43 -20.67 8.49 22.31
C GLU A 43 -21.55 9.52 21.56
N PRO A 44 -22.54 10.16 22.20
CA PRO A 44 -23.50 11.03 21.51
C PRO A 44 -22.87 12.17 20.72
N SER A 45 -21.82 12.79 21.26
CA SER A 45 -21.10 13.88 20.60
C SER A 45 -20.39 13.41 19.31
N ILE A 46 -19.77 12.23 19.35
CA ILE A 46 -19.13 11.59 18.19
C ILE A 46 -20.17 11.18 17.15
N ARG A 47 -21.29 10.59 17.57
CA ARG A 47 -22.40 10.22 16.66
C ARG A 47 -22.99 11.44 15.96
N ALA A 48 -23.19 12.54 16.68
CA ALA A 48 -23.67 13.79 16.09
C ALA A 48 -22.66 14.35 15.07
N ALA A 49 -21.36 14.30 15.37
CA ALA A 49 -20.32 14.72 14.43
C ALA A 49 -20.28 13.82 13.17
N ALA A 50 -20.37 12.50 13.35
CA ALA A 50 -20.43 11.54 12.24
C ALA A 50 -21.64 11.80 11.32
N ALA A 51 -22.83 12.02 11.90
CA ALA A 51 -24.03 12.34 11.14
C ALA A 51 -23.90 13.66 10.37
N ASN A 52 -23.21 14.65 10.94
CA ASN A 52 -22.93 15.92 10.25
C ASN A 52 -21.98 15.71 9.05
N VAL A 53 -20.93 14.90 9.22
CA VAL A 53 -20.02 14.55 8.12
C VAL A 53 -20.76 13.85 6.98
N THR A 54 -21.61 12.86 7.28
CA THR A 54 -22.38 12.16 6.24
C THR A 54 -23.36 13.09 5.52
N ALA A 55 -24.03 13.98 6.25
CA ALA A 55 -24.94 14.97 5.64
C ALA A 55 -24.21 15.96 4.72
N LEU A 56 -23.00 16.39 5.10
CA LEU A 56 -22.17 17.25 4.24
C LEU A 56 -21.74 16.55 2.96
N LEU A 57 -21.39 15.26 3.04
CA LEU A 57 -21.03 14.46 1.87
C LEU A 57 -22.24 14.27 0.94
N ASP A 58 -23.41 13.98 1.50
CA ASP A 58 -24.66 13.87 0.72
C ASP A 58 -24.99 15.19 0.00
N GLU A 59 -24.85 16.33 0.69
CA GLU A 59 -25.08 17.63 0.08
C GLU A 59 -24.06 17.94 -1.02
N LEU A 60 -22.78 17.57 -0.83
CA LEU A 60 -21.74 17.72 -1.85
C LEU A 60 -22.08 16.93 -3.11
N PHE A 61 -22.46 15.65 -2.98
CA PHE A 61 -22.83 14.83 -4.14
C PHE A 61 -24.15 15.27 -4.77
N ARG A 62 -25.08 15.84 -3.99
CA ARG A 62 -26.36 16.37 -4.49
C ARG A 62 -26.20 17.67 -5.28
N THR A 63 -25.35 18.58 -4.81
CA THR A 63 -25.21 19.94 -5.37
C THR A 63 -23.98 20.12 -6.25
N GLY A 64 -22.99 19.24 -6.15
CA GLY A 64 -21.69 19.39 -6.77
C GLY A 64 -20.82 20.49 -6.13
N THR A 65 -21.22 21.03 -4.97
CA THR A 65 -20.52 22.16 -4.33
C THR A 65 -20.45 22.00 -2.81
N SER A 66 -19.37 22.51 -2.22
CA SER A 66 -19.21 22.68 -0.77
C SER A 66 -18.58 24.03 -0.46
N PRO A 67 -18.58 24.47 0.81
CA PRO A 67 -17.83 25.66 1.23
C PRO A 67 -16.31 25.59 0.94
N TRP A 68 -15.76 24.40 0.68
CA TRP A 68 -14.34 24.18 0.43
C TRP A 68 -13.99 23.96 -1.04
N GLY A 69 -14.99 23.94 -1.93
CA GLY A 69 -14.78 23.74 -3.37
C GLY A 69 -15.89 22.93 -4.04
N SER A 70 -15.78 22.84 -5.36
CA SER A 70 -16.76 22.14 -6.21
C SER A 70 -16.27 20.74 -6.59
N LEU A 71 -17.21 19.79 -6.66
CA LEU A 71 -16.98 18.45 -7.18
C LEU A 71 -17.41 18.41 -8.66
N HIS A 72 -16.43 18.51 -9.56
CA HIS A 72 -16.68 18.60 -10.99
C HIS A 72 -17.19 17.31 -11.65
N ALA A 73 -17.16 16.16 -10.94
CA ALA A 73 -17.46 14.84 -11.48
C ALA A 73 -18.33 14.00 -10.53
N ALA A 74 -19.34 14.60 -9.88
CA ALA A 74 -20.18 13.91 -8.90
C ALA A 74 -20.84 12.64 -9.47
N ASN A 75 -21.28 12.68 -10.73
CA ASN A 75 -21.90 11.54 -11.40
C ASN A 75 -20.93 10.43 -11.82
N ASP A 76 -19.61 10.64 -11.71
CA ASP A 76 -18.56 9.71 -12.13
C ASP A 76 -17.69 9.27 -10.94
N THR A 77 -17.92 9.84 -9.76
CA THR A 77 -17.08 9.64 -8.58
C THR A 77 -17.73 8.64 -7.64
N ALA A 78 -17.08 7.51 -7.43
CA ALA A 78 -17.38 6.60 -6.33
C ALA A 78 -16.57 6.95 -5.09
N LEU A 79 -17.21 7.01 -3.93
CA LEU A 79 -16.56 7.30 -2.66
C LEU A 79 -16.98 6.31 -1.59
N SER A 80 -16.02 5.83 -0.81
CA SER A 80 -16.25 5.11 0.44
C SER A 80 -15.41 5.74 1.54
N VAL A 81 -16.02 6.08 2.67
CA VAL A 81 -15.34 6.61 3.86
C VAL A 81 -15.76 5.78 5.06
N GLN A 82 -14.78 5.16 5.69
CA GLN A 82 -14.96 4.45 6.95
C GLN A 82 -14.02 5.02 8.01
N VAL A 83 -14.55 5.31 9.19
CA VAL A 83 -13.78 5.76 10.36
C VAL A 83 -14.04 4.79 11.49
N LEU A 84 -12.96 4.28 12.09
CA LEU A 84 -12.99 3.30 13.16
C LEU A 84 -12.06 3.71 14.30
N SER A 85 -12.38 3.24 15.51
CA SER A 85 -11.50 3.34 16.68
C SER A 85 -10.86 1.97 16.93
N ILE A 86 -9.58 1.94 17.25
CA ILE A 86 -8.89 0.69 17.64
C ILE A 86 -9.20 0.30 19.09
N ASP A 87 -9.75 1.23 19.88
CA ASP A 87 -10.07 1.09 21.30
C ASP A 87 -11.57 0.79 21.54
N ASP A 88 -12.36 0.66 20.47
CA ASP A 88 -13.76 0.25 20.57
C ASP A 88 -13.84 -1.28 20.64
N ASP A 89 -14.32 -1.80 21.79
CA ASP A 89 -14.41 -3.24 22.08
C ASP A 89 -15.42 -4.00 21.18
N ASP A 90 -16.27 -3.27 20.45
CA ASP A 90 -17.18 -3.87 19.47
C ASP A 90 -16.45 -4.07 18.14
N ASP A 91 -16.08 -5.32 17.85
CA ASP A 91 -15.50 -5.78 16.59
C ASP A 91 -16.35 -5.30 15.39
N GLY A 92 -16.01 -4.14 14.84
CA GLY A 92 -16.63 -3.58 13.64
C GLY A 92 -17.57 -2.39 13.84
N ALA A 93 -17.68 -1.81 15.04
CA ALA A 93 -18.40 -0.55 15.21
C ALA A 93 -17.68 0.57 14.44
N ARG A 94 -18.34 1.11 13.42
CA ARG A 94 -17.82 2.21 12.60
C ARG A 94 -18.40 3.53 13.09
N ILE A 95 -17.52 4.50 13.37
CA ILE A 95 -17.91 5.87 13.68
C ILE A 95 -18.54 6.52 12.45
N VAL A 96 -17.94 6.31 11.27
CA VAL A 96 -18.49 6.70 9.97
C VAL A 96 -18.47 5.47 9.06
N ASP A 97 -19.58 5.21 8.36
CA ASP A 97 -19.69 4.19 7.32
C ASP A 97 -20.50 4.78 6.16
N TYR A 98 -19.80 5.46 5.25
CA TYR A 98 -20.41 6.24 4.17
C TYR A 98 -19.98 5.71 2.80
N HIS A 99 -20.95 5.55 1.89
CA HIS A 99 -20.73 5.06 0.53
C HIS A 99 -21.58 5.85 -0.47
N HIS A 100 -20.93 6.38 -1.50
CA HIS A 100 -21.57 7.02 -2.63
C HIS A 100 -21.33 6.23 -3.91
N SER A 101 -22.42 5.88 -4.60
CA SER A 101 -22.40 5.19 -5.88
C SER A 101 -22.74 6.16 -7.01
N PRO A 102 -21.85 6.38 -7.97
CA PRO A 102 -22.18 7.19 -9.14
C PRO A 102 -23.13 6.42 -10.06
N GLY A 103 -23.94 7.15 -10.82
CA GLY A 103 -24.96 6.55 -11.69
C GLY A 103 -24.42 5.87 -12.94
N ASN A 104 -23.14 6.04 -13.26
CA ASN A 104 -22.58 5.63 -14.56
C ASN A 104 -21.42 4.62 -14.48
N LEU A 105 -21.28 3.87 -13.39
CA LEU A 105 -20.27 2.80 -13.30
C LEU A 105 -20.35 1.83 -14.49
N ASN A 106 -19.20 1.34 -14.95
CA ASN A 106 -19.09 0.45 -16.10
C ASN A 106 -19.40 -1.01 -15.72
N VAL A 107 -20.68 -1.28 -15.44
CA VAL A 107 -21.17 -2.62 -15.07
C VAL A 107 -20.90 -3.65 -16.18
N SER A 108 -20.93 -3.24 -17.46
CA SER A 108 -20.55 -4.10 -18.59
C SER A 108 -19.10 -4.58 -18.53
N ALA A 109 -18.17 -3.76 -18.02
CA ALA A 109 -16.78 -4.15 -17.79
C ALA A 109 -16.60 -4.98 -16.50
N GLY A 110 -17.67 -5.23 -15.74
CA GLY A 110 -17.63 -5.97 -14.49
C GLY A 110 -17.53 -5.10 -13.24
N SER A 111 -17.88 -3.81 -13.32
CA SER A 111 -18.01 -2.97 -12.12
C SER A 111 -19.12 -3.48 -11.19
N ALA A 112 -18.98 -3.20 -9.90
CA ALA A 112 -20.08 -3.22 -8.96
C ALA A 112 -21.19 -2.26 -9.43
N ALA A 113 -22.44 -2.69 -9.25
CA ALA A 113 -23.62 -1.87 -9.59
C ALA A 113 -23.91 -0.80 -8.53
N ARG A 114 -23.50 -1.05 -7.29
CA ARG A 114 -23.50 -0.10 -6.18
C ARG A 114 -22.24 -0.32 -5.37
N VAL A 115 -21.75 0.78 -4.82
CA VAL A 115 -20.67 0.83 -3.87
C VAL A 115 -21.22 0.62 -2.46
N ASP A 116 -20.54 -0.22 -1.72
CA ASP A 116 -20.79 -0.53 -0.33
C ASP A 116 -19.47 -0.74 0.42
N ALA A 117 -19.60 -1.19 1.68
CA ALA A 117 -18.46 -1.47 2.53
C ALA A 117 -17.50 -2.49 1.93
N ASP A 118 -17.95 -3.46 1.14
CA ASP A 118 -17.16 -4.57 0.61
C ASP A 118 -16.61 -4.29 -0.80
N THR A 119 -16.94 -3.13 -1.37
CA THR A 119 -16.54 -2.76 -2.71
C THR A 119 -15.04 -2.52 -2.82
N VAL A 120 -14.43 -3.11 -3.83
CA VAL A 120 -13.00 -3.12 -4.08
C VAL A 120 -12.56 -1.90 -4.91
N TYR A 121 -11.51 -1.23 -4.46
CA TYR A 121 -10.94 -0.05 -5.11
C TYR A 121 -9.51 -0.29 -5.56
N ARG A 122 -9.16 0.33 -6.68
CA ARG A 122 -7.77 0.55 -7.07
C ARG A 122 -7.12 1.54 -6.11
N THR A 123 -6.04 1.15 -5.42
CA THR A 123 -5.41 1.98 -4.38
C THR A 123 -4.16 2.73 -4.84
N GLY A 124 -3.73 2.55 -6.10
CA GLY A 124 -2.70 3.37 -6.74
C GLY A 124 -1.35 3.31 -6.01
N SER A 125 -0.95 4.38 -5.33
CA SER A 125 0.37 4.46 -4.66
C SER A 125 0.38 4.01 -3.20
N ILE A 126 -0.80 3.84 -2.56
CA ILE A 126 -0.92 3.30 -1.19
C ILE A 126 -0.24 1.92 -1.11
N SER A 127 -0.36 1.18 -2.20
CA SER A 127 0.40 0.03 -2.63
C SER A 127 1.83 -0.11 -2.10
N LYS A 128 2.60 0.97 -2.11
CA LYS A 128 4.01 0.98 -1.71
C LYS A 128 4.20 0.59 -0.23
N LEU A 129 3.19 0.86 0.61
CA LEU A 129 3.17 0.42 2.02
C LEU A 129 3.25 -1.10 2.14
N PHE A 130 2.44 -1.82 1.38
CA PHE A 130 2.38 -3.28 1.41
C PHE A 130 3.64 -3.93 0.84
N THR A 131 4.27 -3.32 -0.17
CA THR A 131 5.59 -3.76 -0.67
C THR A 131 6.65 -3.63 0.42
N ALA A 132 6.67 -2.52 1.15
CA ALA A 132 7.58 -2.33 2.28
C ALA A 132 7.32 -3.35 3.41
N TYR A 133 6.05 -3.63 3.73
CA TYR A 133 5.71 -4.68 4.68
C TYR A 133 6.17 -6.06 4.21
N ALA A 134 5.90 -6.44 2.96
CA ALA A 134 6.33 -7.71 2.40
C ALA A 134 7.86 -7.90 2.50
N LEU A 135 8.66 -6.85 2.28
CA LEU A 135 10.10 -6.91 2.51
C LEU A 135 10.44 -7.18 3.98
N LEU A 136 9.85 -6.39 4.88
CA LEU A 136 10.16 -6.44 6.31
C LEU A 136 9.72 -7.76 6.97
N VAL A 137 8.56 -8.32 6.60
CA VAL A 137 8.11 -9.61 7.17
C VAL A 137 8.93 -10.80 6.65
N ASN A 138 9.47 -10.76 5.43
CA ASN A 138 10.18 -11.90 4.84
C ASN A 138 11.65 -12.01 5.25
N GLN A 139 12.33 -10.90 5.57
CA GLN A 139 13.75 -10.92 5.96
C GLN A 139 14.15 -9.85 6.99
N GLY A 140 13.18 -9.17 7.62
CA GLY A 140 13.44 -8.09 8.56
C GLY A 140 14.25 -6.95 7.94
N ARG A 141 15.13 -6.35 8.73
CA ARG A 141 16.06 -5.31 8.29
C ARG A 141 17.38 -5.85 7.74
N LYS A 142 17.56 -7.18 7.64
CA LYS A 142 18.84 -7.81 7.26
C LYS A 142 19.42 -7.25 5.95
N TRP A 143 18.56 -6.97 4.98
CA TRP A 143 18.94 -6.47 3.66
C TRP A 143 18.79 -4.95 3.51
N TRP A 144 18.32 -4.25 4.54
CA TRP A 144 17.95 -2.84 4.45
C TRP A 144 19.13 -1.96 4.01
N ASP A 145 20.30 -2.19 4.59
CA ASP A 145 21.51 -1.42 4.29
C ASP A 145 22.40 -2.09 3.24
N LYS A 146 21.90 -3.13 2.57
CA LYS A 146 22.63 -3.85 1.52
C LYS A 146 22.34 -3.27 0.15
N PRO A 147 23.36 -3.14 -0.72
CA PRO A 147 23.16 -2.77 -2.12
C PRO A 147 22.14 -3.69 -2.79
N VAL A 148 21.19 -3.10 -3.52
CA VAL A 148 20.15 -3.85 -4.22
C VAL A 148 20.75 -4.79 -5.27
N SER A 149 21.94 -4.45 -5.82
CA SER A 149 22.68 -5.30 -6.76
C SER A 149 23.21 -6.60 -6.17
N GLU A 150 23.30 -6.73 -4.84
CA GLU A 150 23.64 -8.02 -4.20
C GLU A 150 22.50 -9.03 -4.31
N ILE A 151 21.25 -8.56 -4.49
CA ILE A 151 20.04 -9.39 -4.56
C ILE A 151 19.57 -9.52 -6.01
N LEU A 152 19.69 -8.45 -6.79
CA LEU A 152 19.27 -8.37 -8.19
C LEU A 152 20.51 -8.32 -9.10
N PRO A 153 21.03 -9.47 -9.57
CA PRO A 153 22.28 -9.53 -10.31
C PRO A 153 22.24 -8.77 -11.64
N GLU A 154 21.05 -8.51 -12.20
CA GLU A 154 20.86 -7.68 -13.38
C GLU A 154 21.42 -6.26 -13.21
N LEU A 155 21.53 -5.77 -11.98
CA LEU A 155 22.07 -4.45 -11.65
C LEU A 155 23.61 -4.45 -11.50
N GLY A 156 24.23 -5.60 -11.28
CA GLY A 156 25.66 -5.72 -10.97
C GLY A 156 26.61 -5.67 -12.16
N GLY A 157 26.10 -5.81 -13.40
CA GLY A 157 26.93 -5.89 -14.62
C GLY A 157 27.39 -4.55 -15.20
N GLN A 158 26.95 -3.42 -14.64
CA GLN A 158 27.25 -2.09 -15.19
C GLN A 158 28.56 -1.54 -14.60
N ARG A 159 29.70 -1.90 -15.21
CA ARG A 159 30.95 -1.17 -15.01
C ARG A 159 30.94 0.08 -15.88
N GLU A 160 30.65 1.25 -15.30
CA GLU A 160 31.03 2.60 -15.78
C GLU A 160 31.18 2.79 -17.31
N GLU A 161 30.28 2.24 -18.15
CA GLU A 161 30.53 2.21 -19.60
C GLU A 161 30.32 3.57 -20.28
N ARG A 162 29.61 4.50 -19.63
CA ARG A 162 29.27 5.79 -20.24
C ARG A 162 30.25 6.93 -19.98
N GLY A 163 31.19 6.81 -19.03
CA GLY A 163 32.24 7.80 -18.78
C GLY A 163 31.77 9.24 -18.46
N ASP A 164 30.46 9.50 -18.41
CA ASP A 164 29.85 10.82 -18.20
C ASP A 164 29.45 11.07 -16.73
N GLY A 165 29.64 10.08 -15.87
CA GLY A 165 29.30 10.14 -14.44
C GLY A 165 27.80 10.12 -14.14
N ALA A 166 26.93 9.99 -15.15
CA ALA A 166 25.47 10.09 -15.00
C ALA A 166 24.78 8.74 -14.76
N GLN A 167 25.53 7.63 -14.73
CA GLN A 167 24.97 6.30 -14.45
C GLN A 167 24.70 6.07 -12.97
N THR A 168 23.66 5.31 -12.68
CA THR A 168 23.36 4.85 -11.32
C THR A 168 24.46 3.92 -10.81
N ARG A 169 25.08 4.31 -9.69
CA ARG A 169 26.04 3.49 -8.95
C ARG A 169 25.28 2.44 -8.12
N TRP A 170 24.89 1.34 -8.76
CA TRP A 170 24.04 0.30 -8.12
C TRP A 170 24.64 -0.33 -6.86
N GLY A 171 25.98 -0.32 -6.74
CA GLY A 171 26.68 -0.74 -5.51
C GLY A 171 26.47 0.20 -4.31
N GLU A 172 25.93 1.41 -4.50
CA GLU A 172 25.63 2.38 -3.45
C GLU A 172 24.11 2.50 -3.17
N VAL A 173 23.27 2.01 -4.08
CA VAL A 173 21.81 2.04 -3.92
C VAL A 173 21.40 0.85 -3.06
N THR A 174 20.97 1.08 -1.82
CA THR A 174 20.52 0.02 -0.92
C THR A 174 19.02 -0.28 -1.05
N VAL A 175 18.57 -1.42 -0.51
CA VAL A 175 17.14 -1.74 -0.39
C VAL A 175 16.40 -0.66 0.39
N GLY A 176 16.98 -0.19 1.50
CA GLY A 176 16.43 0.86 2.34
C GLY A 176 16.37 2.21 1.64
N ALA A 177 17.37 2.55 0.83
CA ALA A 177 17.36 3.77 0.02
C ALA A 177 16.18 3.76 -0.98
N LEU A 178 15.92 2.62 -1.64
CA LEU A 178 14.75 2.49 -2.51
C LEU A 178 13.44 2.60 -1.71
N ALA A 179 13.35 1.93 -0.56
CA ALA A 179 12.14 1.91 0.27
C ALA A 179 11.82 3.26 0.92
N SER A 180 12.81 4.12 1.12
CA SER A 180 12.64 5.48 1.62
C SER A 180 12.50 6.54 0.51
N GLN A 181 12.43 6.12 -0.77
CA GLN A 181 12.49 7.02 -1.92
C GLN A 181 13.79 7.85 -1.98
N MET A 182 14.86 7.40 -1.33
CA MET A 182 16.17 8.06 -1.31
C MET A 182 17.22 7.32 -2.17
N GLY A 183 16.78 6.48 -3.11
CA GLY A 183 17.70 5.73 -3.98
C GLY A 183 18.36 6.59 -5.06
N GLY A 184 17.87 7.81 -5.31
CA GLY A 184 18.39 8.68 -6.36
C GLY A 184 18.15 8.18 -7.79
N VAL A 185 17.31 7.14 -7.92
CA VAL A 185 16.99 6.49 -9.20
C VAL A 185 15.83 7.18 -9.91
N SER A 186 15.77 7.06 -11.23
CA SER A 186 14.71 7.68 -12.03
C SER A 186 13.32 7.15 -11.66
N ALA A 187 12.29 7.98 -11.86
CA ALA A 187 10.94 7.71 -11.36
C ALA A 187 10.26 6.51 -12.04
N GLY A 188 10.64 6.18 -13.27
CA GLY A 188 10.04 5.14 -14.10
C GLY A 188 10.98 4.67 -15.21
N TYR A 189 10.63 3.54 -15.84
CA TYR A 189 11.35 3.02 -17.01
C TYR A 189 11.16 3.91 -18.27
N MET A 190 10.20 4.84 -18.22
CA MET A 190 10.11 6.00 -19.10
C MET A 190 9.52 7.14 -18.28
N ALA A 191 9.63 8.38 -18.75
CA ALA A 191 8.76 9.46 -18.30
C ALA A 191 7.32 8.93 -18.38
N SER A 192 6.76 8.56 -17.23
CA SER A 192 5.54 7.74 -17.15
C SER A 192 4.29 8.53 -17.56
N PHE A 193 4.52 9.71 -18.10
CA PHE A 193 3.56 10.60 -18.68
C PHE A 193 4.25 11.20 -19.91
N PRO A 194 3.73 10.99 -21.14
CA PRO A 194 4.11 11.75 -22.32
C PRO A 194 3.60 13.20 -22.23
N MET A 195 3.61 13.78 -21.02
CA MET A 195 2.97 15.06 -20.70
C MET A 195 3.60 16.22 -21.48
N PHE A 196 4.86 16.05 -21.90
CA PHE A 196 5.66 17.10 -22.50
C PHE A 196 6.42 16.62 -23.74
N GLY A 197 5.83 15.74 -24.57
CA GLY A 197 6.45 15.27 -25.82
C GLY A 197 6.75 16.39 -26.83
N ALA A 198 6.63 16.12 -28.13
CA ALA A 198 6.81 17.17 -29.15
C ALA A 198 5.95 18.42 -28.91
N ALA A 199 4.79 18.27 -28.24
CA ALA A 199 3.91 19.37 -27.83
C ALA A 199 4.54 20.36 -26.84
N ALA A 200 5.58 19.97 -26.08
CA ALA A 200 6.34 20.87 -25.21
C ALA A 200 7.67 21.34 -25.85
N GLY A 201 7.84 21.14 -27.16
CA GLY A 201 9.04 21.56 -27.90
C GLY A 201 10.25 20.63 -27.75
N LEU A 202 10.09 19.45 -27.14
CA LEU A 202 11.15 18.43 -27.13
C LEU A 202 11.31 17.79 -28.51
N PRO A 203 12.53 17.46 -28.94
CA PRO A 203 12.77 16.80 -30.22
C PRO A 203 12.04 15.44 -30.28
N PRO A 204 11.49 15.05 -31.44
CA PRO A 204 10.85 13.75 -31.58
C PRO A 204 11.86 12.63 -31.38
N LEU A 205 11.48 11.60 -30.63
CA LEU A 205 12.28 10.39 -30.45
C LEU A 205 12.31 9.57 -31.74
N LYS A 206 13.44 8.94 -32.03
CA LYS A 206 13.54 7.97 -33.13
C LYS A 206 12.73 6.71 -32.81
N PRO A 207 12.25 5.95 -33.81
CA PRO A 207 11.43 4.74 -33.57
C PRO A 207 12.09 3.69 -32.68
N ASP A 208 13.42 3.60 -32.67
CA ASP A 208 14.22 2.71 -31.82
C ASP A 208 14.44 3.24 -30.39
N GLU A 209 14.25 4.54 -30.17
CA GLU A 209 14.29 5.20 -28.86
C GLU A 209 12.93 5.15 -28.14
N ILE A 210 11.85 4.90 -28.88
CA ILE A 210 10.51 4.66 -28.31
C ILE A 210 10.49 3.27 -27.67
N ALA A 211 10.19 3.19 -26.37
CA ALA A 211 10.07 1.89 -25.73
C ALA A 211 8.87 1.13 -26.33
N LYS A 212 9.08 -0.17 -26.53
CA LYS A 212 8.09 -1.09 -27.10
C LYS A 212 7.16 -1.69 -26.06
N CYS A 213 7.44 -1.41 -24.79
CA CYS A 213 6.66 -1.80 -23.65
C CYS A 213 6.75 -0.67 -22.63
N SER A 214 5.66 -0.43 -21.91
CA SER A 214 5.63 0.55 -20.83
C SER A 214 4.41 0.31 -19.93
N ASN A 215 4.20 1.25 -19.03
CA ASN A 215 2.99 1.32 -18.20
C ASN A 215 1.83 2.02 -18.95
N ASP A 216 2.02 2.46 -20.20
CA ASP A 216 0.99 3.07 -21.04
C ASP A 216 -0.07 2.01 -21.45
N PRO A 217 -1.38 2.27 -21.29
CA PRO A 217 -2.45 1.38 -21.76
C PRO A 217 -2.38 1.02 -23.25
N SER A 218 -1.78 1.87 -24.08
CA SER A 218 -1.58 1.64 -25.52
C SER A 218 -0.40 0.71 -25.86
N GLN A 219 0.41 0.33 -24.87
CA GLN A 219 1.58 -0.52 -25.04
C GLN A 219 1.50 -1.79 -24.19
N PRO A 220 2.12 -2.91 -24.62
CA PRO A 220 2.21 -4.09 -23.78
C PRO A 220 3.07 -3.82 -22.56
N THR A 221 2.82 -4.59 -21.52
CA THR A 221 3.60 -4.51 -20.29
C THR A 221 5.01 -5.10 -20.47
N CYS A 222 6.02 -4.53 -19.82
CA CYS A 222 7.40 -5.00 -19.93
C CYS A 222 7.66 -6.28 -19.15
N THR A 223 8.35 -7.25 -19.78
CA THR A 223 8.97 -8.37 -19.05
C THR A 223 10.09 -7.87 -18.15
N ARG A 224 10.50 -8.69 -17.18
CA ARG A 224 11.66 -8.41 -16.31
C ARG A 224 12.90 -8.05 -17.13
N GLU A 225 13.21 -8.83 -18.16
CA GLU A 225 14.38 -8.59 -19.02
C GLU A 225 14.24 -7.29 -19.81
N GLN A 226 13.05 -6.97 -20.30
CA GLN A 226 12.80 -5.72 -21.03
C GLN A 226 12.91 -4.50 -20.09
N PHE A 227 12.37 -4.61 -18.87
CA PHE A 227 12.48 -3.60 -17.83
C PHE A 227 13.95 -3.33 -17.51
N PHE A 228 14.73 -4.35 -17.10
CA PHE A 228 16.14 -4.14 -16.77
C PHE A 228 16.95 -3.63 -17.96
N ARG A 229 16.76 -4.21 -19.16
CA ARG A 229 17.50 -3.80 -20.36
C ARG A 229 17.38 -2.31 -20.66
N GLY A 230 16.20 -1.73 -20.44
CA GLY A 230 16.02 -0.32 -20.72
C GLY A 230 16.13 0.58 -19.50
N TYR A 231 15.78 0.11 -18.30
CA TYR A 231 15.94 0.89 -17.06
C TYR A 231 17.41 1.15 -16.74
N LEU A 232 18.28 0.19 -17.04
CA LEU A 232 19.73 0.36 -16.94
C LEU A 232 20.30 1.44 -17.89
N LYS A 233 19.53 1.92 -18.87
CA LYS A 233 19.94 3.04 -19.73
C LYS A 233 19.61 4.41 -19.14
N GLN A 234 18.83 4.45 -18.06
CA GLN A 234 18.42 5.69 -17.39
C GLN A 234 19.56 6.24 -16.56
N HIS A 235 19.64 7.56 -16.48
CA HIS A 235 20.60 8.24 -15.64
C HIS A 235 20.12 8.26 -14.18
N ALA A 236 21.08 8.29 -13.26
CA ALA A 236 20.80 8.67 -11.89
C ALA A 236 20.23 10.09 -11.87
N VAL A 237 19.22 10.32 -11.03
CA VAL A 237 18.69 11.67 -10.80
C VAL A 237 19.55 12.38 -9.76
N GLN A 238 20.04 11.62 -8.78
CA GLN A 238 20.91 12.11 -7.72
C GLN A 238 21.67 10.93 -7.07
N ALA A 239 22.70 11.21 -6.26
CA ALA A 239 23.31 10.20 -5.40
C ALA A 239 22.32 9.68 -4.32
N PRO A 240 22.42 8.39 -3.91
CA PRO A 240 21.61 7.82 -2.83
C PRO A 240 21.73 8.60 -1.51
N TYR A 241 20.67 8.59 -0.70
CA TYR A 241 20.59 9.20 0.63
C TYR A 241 20.75 10.73 0.71
N THR A 242 20.79 11.42 -0.41
CA THR A 242 20.92 12.89 -0.44
C THR A 242 19.58 13.63 -0.31
N THR A 243 18.55 13.18 -1.03
CA THR A 243 17.20 13.73 -1.00
C THR A 243 16.18 12.68 -1.40
N ALA A 244 14.94 12.80 -0.90
CA ALA A 244 13.84 11.95 -1.32
C ALA A 244 13.35 12.37 -2.71
N ILE A 245 13.25 11.40 -3.63
CA ILE A 245 12.72 11.54 -4.99
C ILE A 245 11.78 10.38 -5.23
N TYR A 246 10.51 10.69 -5.49
CA TYR A 246 9.49 9.68 -5.71
C TYR A 246 9.80 8.84 -6.95
N SER A 247 9.92 7.53 -6.77
CA SER A 247 10.17 6.57 -7.83
C SER A 247 9.26 5.34 -7.74
N ASN A 248 8.50 5.11 -8.82
CA ASN A 248 7.77 3.87 -9.03
C ASN A 248 8.75 2.75 -9.41
N ALA A 249 9.74 3.05 -10.26
CA ALA A 249 10.76 2.06 -10.65
C ALA A 249 11.59 1.57 -9.45
N GLY A 250 11.83 2.41 -8.44
CA GLY A 250 12.43 1.98 -7.18
C GLY A 250 11.59 0.91 -6.48
N TYR A 251 10.26 1.09 -6.44
CA TYR A 251 9.35 0.08 -5.87
C TYR A 251 9.15 -1.15 -6.76
N HIS A 252 9.31 -1.03 -8.07
CA HIS A 252 9.40 -2.18 -8.97
C HIS A 252 10.61 -3.06 -8.63
N LEU A 253 11.79 -2.44 -8.42
CA LEU A 253 12.98 -3.16 -7.96
C LEU A 253 12.77 -3.83 -6.60
N LEU A 254 12.12 -3.14 -5.67
CA LEU A 254 11.76 -3.72 -4.36
C LEU A 254 10.83 -4.92 -4.47
N GLY A 255 9.89 -4.91 -5.42
CA GLY A 255 9.08 -6.07 -5.75
C GLY A 255 9.92 -7.26 -6.20
N TYR A 256 10.89 -7.04 -7.08
CA TYR A 256 11.85 -8.08 -7.49
C TYR A 256 12.75 -8.54 -6.35
N VAL A 257 13.08 -7.67 -5.39
CA VAL A 257 13.78 -8.06 -4.16
C VAL A 257 12.91 -9.02 -3.34
N VAL A 258 11.62 -8.73 -3.15
CA VAL A 258 10.69 -9.65 -2.45
C VAL A 258 10.66 -11.01 -3.15
N GLU A 259 10.52 -11.05 -4.48
CA GLU A 259 10.53 -12.31 -5.24
C GLU A 259 11.83 -13.09 -5.03
N ALA A 260 12.99 -12.42 -5.14
CA ALA A 260 14.29 -13.05 -4.98
C ALA A 260 14.51 -13.62 -3.56
N LEU A 261 14.03 -12.89 -2.54
CA LEU A 261 14.20 -13.29 -1.13
C LEU A 261 13.24 -14.40 -0.68
N THR A 262 12.10 -14.55 -1.36
CA THR A 262 11.04 -15.51 -0.99
C THR A 262 10.95 -16.71 -1.93
N ASN A 263 11.52 -16.59 -3.14
CA ASN A 263 11.33 -17.54 -4.24
C ASN A 263 9.85 -17.74 -4.63
N LEU A 264 9.01 -16.72 -4.40
CA LEU A 264 7.60 -16.66 -4.79
C LEU A 264 7.40 -15.57 -5.85
N SER A 265 6.24 -15.55 -6.53
CA SER A 265 5.84 -14.31 -7.19
C SER A 265 5.55 -13.25 -6.15
N PHE A 266 5.54 -11.98 -6.56
CA PHE A 266 5.23 -10.92 -5.64
C PHE A 266 3.81 -11.03 -5.06
N ALA A 267 2.79 -11.35 -5.87
CA ALA A 267 1.43 -11.51 -5.34
C ALA A 267 1.35 -12.68 -4.38
N ASP A 268 2.01 -13.81 -4.66
CA ASP A 268 2.03 -14.95 -3.75
C ASP A 268 2.72 -14.61 -2.43
N ALA A 269 3.87 -13.92 -2.49
CA ALA A 269 4.58 -13.46 -1.31
C ALA A 269 3.72 -12.49 -0.48
N LEU A 270 3.13 -11.50 -1.14
CA LEU A 270 2.24 -10.52 -0.52
C LEU A 270 1.02 -11.20 0.12
N GLN A 271 0.33 -12.07 -0.62
CA GLN A 271 -0.85 -12.77 -0.15
C GLN A 271 -0.52 -13.58 1.09
N ARG A 272 0.49 -14.44 1.00
CA ARG A 272 0.85 -15.39 2.05
C ARG A 272 1.44 -14.72 3.30
N THR A 273 2.20 -13.65 3.14
CA THR A 273 3.01 -13.08 4.24
C THR A 273 2.46 -11.80 4.82
N VAL A 274 1.55 -11.11 4.12
CA VAL A 274 0.94 -9.87 4.59
C VAL A 274 -0.58 -9.98 4.62
N LEU A 275 -1.23 -10.34 3.52
CA LEU A 275 -2.69 -10.25 3.41
C LEU A 275 -3.40 -11.34 4.23
N ASP A 276 -3.02 -12.61 4.09
CA ASP A 276 -3.62 -13.73 4.81
C ASP A 276 -3.46 -13.61 6.33
N PRO A 277 -2.25 -13.29 6.89
CA PRO A 277 -2.08 -13.11 8.33
C PRO A 277 -2.90 -11.94 8.90
N LEU A 278 -3.18 -10.91 8.09
CA LEU A 278 -4.00 -9.77 8.48
C LEU A 278 -5.51 -10.01 8.23
N GLY A 279 -5.87 -11.17 7.68
CA GLY A 279 -7.25 -11.51 7.34
C GLY A 279 -7.84 -10.64 6.23
N LEU A 280 -7.01 -10.12 5.32
CA LEU A 280 -7.38 -9.22 4.23
C LEU A 280 -7.93 -9.99 3.02
N ARG A 281 -9.23 -10.30 3.01
CA ARG A 281 -9.82 -11.27 2.06
C ARG A 281 -10.21 -10.68 0.71
N HIS A 282 -10.37 -9.36 0.64
CA HIS A 282 -10.71 -8.64 -0.59
C HIS A 282 -9.55 -7.74 -1.04
N SER A 283 -8.33 -8.11 -0.62
CA SER A 283 -7.10 -7.46 -1.02
C SER A 283 -6.31 -8.35 -1.96
N GLY A 284 -5.59 -7.75 -2.90
CA GLY A 284 -4.74 -8.51 -3.81
C GLY A 284 -3.92 -7.64 -4.75
N ALA A 285 -2.93 -8.29 -5.35
CA ALA A 285 -2.11 -7.74 -6.43
C ALA A 285 -2.68 -8.04 -7.83
N THR A 286 -3.74 -8.83 -7.91
CA THR A 286 -4.38 -9.20 -9.18
C THR A 286 -5.82 -8.74 -9.20
N VAL A 287 -6.36 -8.59 -10.41
CA VAL A 287 -7.76 -8.22 -10.61
C VAL A 287 -8.66 -9.26 -9.91
N PRO A 288 -9.67 -8.84 -9.13
CA PRO A 288 -10.56 -9.77 -8.47
C PRO A 288 -11.23 -10.72 -9.47
N ALA A 289 -11.16 -12.03 -9.20
CA ALA A 289 -11.80 -13.03 -10.06
C ALA A 289 -13.33 -12.86 -10.13
N LYS A 290 -13.93 -12.35 -9.05
CA LYS A 290 -15.37 -12.07 -8.96
C LYS A 290 -15.67 -10.72 -9.61
N LYS A 291 -16.35 -10.75 -10.77
CA LYS A 291 -16.95 -9.54 -11.37
C LYS A 291 -18.01 -8.94 -10.44
N GLY A 292 -18.23 -7.63 -10.57
CA GLY A 292 -19.19 -6.89 -9.76
C GLY A 292 -18.72 -6.56 -8.35
N SER A 293 -17.45 -6.83 -8.03
CA SER A 293 -16.88 -6.59 -6.70
C SER A 293 -16.18 -5.24 -6.57
N GLY A 294 -15.86 -4.56 -7.68
CA GLY A 294 -15.01 -3.38 -7.65
C GLY A 294 -15.52 -2.19 -8.47
N VAL A 295 -14.94 -1.02 -8.23
CA VAL A 295 -15.32 0.22 -8.92
C VAL A 295 -14.56 0.34 -10.24
N ILE A 296 -15.31 0.27 -11.36
CA ILE A 296 -14.78 0.52 -12.70
C ILE A 296 -15.53 1.71 -13.30
N PRO A 297 -14.92 2.91 -13.39
CA PRO A 297 -15.52 4.04 -14.09
C PRO A 297 -15.59 3.80 -15.61
N GLN A 298 -16.34 4.64 -16.33
CA GLN A 298 -16.35 4.62 -17.79
C GLN A 298 -14.98 5.01 -18.36
N GLY A 299 -14.70 4.53 -19.58
CA GLY A 299 -13.42 4.77 -20.25
C GLY A 299 -12.26 3.94 -19.69
N ASP A 300 -11.05 4.44 -19.87
CA ASP A 300 -9.84 3.78 -19.37
C ASP A 300 -9.62 4.07 -17.89
N SER A 301 -9.92 3.07 -17.06
CA SER A 301 -9.75 3.10 -15.61
C SER A 301 -8.44 2.44 -15.16
N GLY A 302 -7.72 1.83 -16.11
CA GLY A 302 -6.65 0.87 -15.84
C GLY A 302 -7.08 -0.30 -14.95
N TRP A 303 -8.37 -0.61 -14.82
CA TRP A 303 -8.85 -1.67 -13.93
C TRP A 303 -8.18 -3.01 -14.17
N ASP A 304 -7.97 -3.36 -15.44
CA ASP A 304 -7.35 -4.63 -15.81
C ASP A 304 -5.81 -4.62 -15.69
N LEU A 305 -5.23 -3.57 -15.10
CA LEU A 305 -3.79 -3.42 -14.97
C LEU A 305 -3.28 -4.02 -13.64
N PRO A 306 -2.40 -5.03 -13.69
CA PRO A 306 -1.84 -5.72 -12.51
C PRO A 306 -0.89 -4.86 -11.63
N MET A 307 -0.49 -5.39 -10.45
CA MET A 307 0.26 -4.70 -9.36
C MET A 307 1.77 -4.63 -9.44
N LEU A 308 2.40 -5.69 -9.92
CA LEU A 308 3.78 -5.67 -10.38
C LEU A 308 3.85 -6.33 -11.73
N GLY A 309 2.74 -6.18 -12.46
CA GLY A 309 2.44 -6.90 -13.67
C GLY A 309 2.81 -8.37 -13.63
N GLU A 310 1.92 -9.03 -12.93
CA GLU A 310 1.72 -10.43 -13.14
C GLU A 310 0.73 -10.57 -14.29
N ASP A 311 1.00 -11.54 -15.15
CA ASP A 311 0.05 -11.96 -16.16
C ASP A 311 -1.24 -12.39 -15.44
N GLY A 312 -2.35 -11.71 -15.72
CA GLY A 312 -3.67 -12.04 -15.16
C GLY A 312 -4.25 -13.38 -15.64
N LYS A 313 -3.41 -14.38 -15.92
CA LYS A 313 -3.83 -15.74 -16.28
C LYS A 313 -3.14 -16.74 -15.36
N ALA A 314 -3.94 -17.30 -14.46
CA ALA A 314 -3.61 -18.47 -13.68
C ALA A 314 -3.36 -19.70 -14.59
N THR A 315 -2.17 -19.83 -15.19
CA THR A 315 -1.68 -21.08 -15.77
C THR A 315 -0.16 -21.11 -15.83
N ALA A 316 0.42 -22.12 -15.16
CA ALA A 316 1.73 -22.74 -15.31
C ALA A 316 2.84 -22.05 -16.17
N VAL A 317 3.98 -21.77 -15.51
CA VAL A 317 5.36 -21.71 -16.05
C VAL A 317 5.67 -20.60 -17.10
N ARG A 318 6.04 -19.39 -16.60
CA ARG A 318 6.82 -18.25 -17.20
C ARG A 318 6.28 -17.55 -18.49
N PRO A 319 6.66 -16.28 -18.82
CA PRO A 319 7.29 -15.19 -18.05
C PRO A 319 6.43 -13.91 -17.91
N ARG A 320 6.68 -13.18 -16.82
CA ARG A 320 5.82 -12.22 -16.10
C ARG A 320 6.10 -10.74 -16.49
N ALA A 321 5.08 -9.88 -16.58
CA ALA A 321 5.20 -8.49 -17.10
C ALA A 321 4.41 -7.38 -16.36
N MET A 322 5.12 -6.29 -15.92
CA MET A 322 4.96 -5.31 -14.79
C MET A 322 4.10 -3.99 -14.88
N ARG A 323 3.16 -3.68 -13.94
CA ARG A 323 2.43 -2.38 -13.68
C ARG A 323 2.06 -2.23 -12.20
N GLU A 324 1.70 -1.05 -11.63
CA GLU A 324 1.31 -0.83 -10.21
C GLU A 324 -0.21 -0.58 -10.00
N THR A 325 -0.89 -1.28 -9.06
CA THR A 325 -2.11 -0.91 -8.27
C THR A 325 -2.69 -2.06 -7.42
N TYR A 326 -2.89 -1.90 -6.10
CA TYR A 326 -3.54 -2.93 -5.23
C TYR A 326 -5.06 -2.76 -5.19
N TYR A 327 -5.69 -3.85 -4.76
CA TYR A 327 -7.00 -3.88 -4.13
C TYR A 327 -6.79 -4.08 -2.62
N VAL A 328 -7.47 -3.33 -1.76
CA VAL A 328 -7.29 -3.43 -0.30
C VAL A 328 -8.64 -3.46 0.42
N ARG A 329 -8.86 -4.51 1.21
CA ARG A 329 -9.72 -4.56 2.41
C ARG A 329 -9.50 -5.81 3.29
N ARG A 330 -9.86 -5.70 4.57
CA ARG A 330 -10.27 -6.81 5.46
C ARG A 330 -11.40 -7.62 4.83
#